data_AF-A0A6M3KND5-F1
#
_entry.id   AF-A0A6M3KND5-F1
#
_cell.length_a   1.000
_cell.length_b   1.000
_cell.length_c   1.000
_cell.angle_alpha   90.00
_cell.angle_beta   90.00
_cell.angle_gamma   90.00
#
_symmetry.space_group_name_H-M   'P 1'
#
loop_
_entity.id
_entity.type
_entity.pdbx_description
1 polymer ?
#
loop_
_entity_poly.entity_id
_entity_poly.type
_entity_poly.pdbx_seq_one_letter_code
_entity_poly.pdbx_strand_id
1 'polypeptide(L)'
;MGKRNYFKDGDYKCISDLSGFAYKSSEMRMQWNGLFVHKSEFEERQPQDFVRGHVDDQRVPIARPRPTLQFLAVGDVTPEDL
;
A
#
# COMPACT_ATOMS: atom_id res chain seq x y z
N MET A 1 -18.62 -29.68 14.17
CA MET A 1 -17.20 -29.58 13.80
C MET A 1 -16.66 -31.00 13.61
N GLY A 2 -16.50 -31.47 12.37
CA GLY A 2 -16.10 -32.87 12.08
C GLY A 2 -14.66 -33.19 12.49
N LYS A 3 -14.36 -34.46 12.79
CA LYS A 3 -13.00 -34.92 13.11
C LYS A 3 -12.04 -34.51 11.99
N ARG A 4 -10.98 -33.74 12.32
CA ARG A 4 -9.92 -33.32 11.37
C ARG A 4 -8.85 -34.39 11.14
N ASN A 5 -8.80 -35.38 12.05
CA ASN A 5 -7.84 -36.48 12.02
C ASN A 5 -8.48 -37.74 11.42
N TYR A 6 -8.61 -37.77 10.10
CA TYR A 6 -8.94 -38.99 9.37
C TYR A 6 -8.08 -39.10 8.10
N PHE A 7 -7.83 -40.33 7.68
CA PHE A 7 -7.18 -40.60 6.42
C PHE A 7 -8.15 -40.29 5.27
N LYS A 8 -7.66 -39.59 4.26
CA LYS A 8 -8.38 -39.34 3.01
C LYS A 8 -7.34 -39.46 1.91
N ASP A 9 -7.58 -40.39 1.00
CA ASP A 9 -6.65 -40.66 -0.09
C ASP A 9 -6.47 -39.41 -0.97
N GLY A 10 -5.23 -39.13 -1.36
CA GLY A 10 -4.84 -37.93 -2.10
C GLY A 10 -4.95 -36.59 -1.34
N ASP A 11 -5.44 -36.56 -0.09
CA ASP A 11 -5.65 -35.34 0.68
C ASP A 11 -4.85 -35.37 1.99
N TYR A 12 -3.58 -35.01 1.86
CA TYR A 12 -2.61 -34.97 2.95
C TYR A 12 -2.88 -33.80 3.90
N LYS A 13 -2.24 -33.83 5.07
CA LYS A 13 -2.37 -32.76 6.06
C LYS A 13 -1.33 -31.67 5.81
N CYS A 14 -1.78 -30.43 5.91
CA CYS A 14 -0.97 -29.23 5.85
C CYS A 14 -1.17 -28.44 7.13
N ILE A 15 -0.22 -27.60 7.48
CA ILE A 15 -0.33 -26.65 8.59
C ILE A 15 -0.56 -25.27 7.97
N SER A 16 -1.51 -24.50 8.51
CA SER A 16 -1.69 -23.10 8.11
C SER A 16 -0.57 -22.23 8.66
N ASP A 17 0.05 -21.43 7.80
CA ASP A 17 1.10 -20.50 8.19
C ASP A 17 0.58 -19.35 9.08
N LEU A 18 -0.74 -19.08 9.07
CA LEU A 18 -1.34 -18.01 9.85
C LEU A 18 -1.78 -18.47 11.25
N SER A 19 -2.54 -19.57 11.31
CA SER A 19 -3.13 -20.05 12.59
C SER A 19 -2.36 -21.21 13.23
N GLY A 20 -1.46 -21.87 12.51
CA GLY A 20 -0.73 -23.04 12.97
C GLY A 20 -1.58 -24.32 13.09
N PHE A 21 -2.86 -24.28 12.70
CA PHE A 21 -3.72 -25.47 12.75
C PHE A 21 -3.52 -26.38 11.54
N ALA A 22 -3.70 -27.69 11.78
CA ALA A 22 -3.65 -28.69 10.73
C ALA A 22 -4.98 -28.79 9.98
N TYR A 23 -4.92 -28.67 8.65
CA TYR A 23 -6.04 -28.79 7.73
C TYR A 23 -5.72 -29.78 6.61
N LYS A 24 -6.74 -30.14 5.83
CA LYS A 24 -6.56 -30.94 4.62
C LYS A 24 -6.05 -30.08 3.48
N SER A 25 -5.15 -30.62 2.65
CA SER A 25 -4.57 -29.92 1.50
C SER A 25 -5.61 -29.33 0.56
N SER A 26 -6.76 -29.99 0.39
CA SER A 26 -7.88 -29.50 -0.41
C SER A 26 -8.59 -28.25 0.14
N GLU A 27 -8.37 -27.91 1.41
CA GLU A 27 -8.94 -26.73 2.07
C GLU A 27 -7.94 -25.57 2.18
N MET A 28 -6.71 -25.78 1.73
CA MET A 28 -5.62 -24.81 1.79
C MET A 28 -5.51 -24.03 0.47
N ARG A 29 -5.04 -22.79 0.56
CA ARG A 29 -4.81 -21.90 -0.58
C ARG A 29 -3.59 -21.01 -0.34
N MET A 30 -2.90 -20.68 -1.43
CA MET A 30 -1.79 -19.73 -1.41
C MET A 30 -2.32 -18.30 -1.48
N GLN A 31 -1.97 -17.46 -0.51
CA GLN A 31 -2.30 -16.04 -0.48
C GLN A 31 -1.36 -15.22 -1.37
N TRP A 32 -1.77 -13.98 -1.63
CA TRP A 32 -1.02 -13.03 -2.47
C TRP A 32 0.39 -12.69 -1.94
N ASN A 33 0.61 -12.87 -0.64
CA ASN A 33 1.89 -12.65 0.05
C ASN A 33 2.74 -13.94 0.18
N GLY A 34 2.30 -15.06 -0.41
CA GLY A 34 3.00 -16.33 -0.36
C GLY A 34 2.74 -17.18 0.88
N LEU A 35 1.79 -16.82 1.75
CA LEU A 35 1.36 -17.67 2.87
C LEU A 35 0.42 -18.77 2.41
N PHE A 36 0.61 -19.99 2.91
CA PHE A 36 -0.29 -21.11 2.65
C PHE A 36 -1.26 -21.28 3.83
N VAL A 37 -2.52 -20.90 3.63
CA VAL A 37 -3.51 -20.78 4.71
C VAL A 37 -4.80 -21.54 4.41
N HIS A 38 -5.61 -21.76 5.44
CA HIS A 38 -6.94 -22.33 5.26
C HIS A 38 -7.87 -21.33 4.57
N LYS A 39 -8.82 -21.82 3.76
CA LYS A 39 -9.80 -20.99 3.03
C LYS A 39 -10.58 -19.97 3.87
N SER A 40 -10.77 -20.20 5.18
CA SER A 40 -11.46 -19.23 6.07
C SER A 40 -10.58 -18.08 6.54
N GLU A 41 -9.27 -18.23 6.38
CA GLU A 41 -8.22 -17.27 6.77
C GLU A 41 -7.66 -16.54 5.54
N PHE A 42 -8.15 -16.87 4.35
CA PHE A 42 -7.67 -16.33 3.09
C PHE A 42 -8.10 -14.88 2.95
N GLU A 43 -7.13 -14.00 2.75
CA GLU A 43 -7.33 -12.59 2.46
C GLU A 43 -7.01 -12.30 0.99
N GLU A 44 -7.89 -11.54 0.35
CA GLU A 44 -7.68 -11.05 -1.01
C GLU A 44 -6.65 -9.92 -1.02
N ARG A 45 -5.88 -9.82 -2.10
CA ARG A 45 -4.91 -8.72 -2.25
C ARG A 45 -5.66 -7.40 -2.43
N GLN A 46 -5.20 -6.34 -1.75
CA GLN A 46 -5.83 -5.03 -1.91
C GLN A 46 -5.77 -4.54 -3.38
N PRO A 47 -6.89 -4.05 -3.95
CA PRO A 47 -6.92 -3.53 -5.32
C PRO A 47 -5.97 -2.34 -5.54
N GLN A 48 -5.69 -1.57 -4.49
CA GLN A 48 -4.84 -0.39 -4.54
C GLN A 48 -3.38 -0.72 -4.92
N ASP A 49 -2.92 -1.94 -4.64
CA ASP A 49 -1.58 -2.42 -5.04
C ASP A 49 -1.39 -2.45 -6.57
N PHE A 50 -2.48 -2.52 -7.33
CA PHE A 50 -2.46 -2.60 -8.79
C PHE A 50 -2.60 -1.23 -9.45
N VAL A 51 -2.87 -0.17 -8.69
CA VAL A 51 -3.04 1.18 -9.22
C VAL A 51 -1.69 1.69 -9.72
N ARG A 52 -1.70 2.20 -10.95
CA ARG A 52 -0.53 2.83 -11.57
C ARG A 52 -0.65 4.34 -11.44
N GLY A 53 0.47 5.01 -11.21
CA GLY A 53 0.52 6.47 -11.18
C GLY A 53 0.08 7.06 -12.52
N HIS A 54 -0.73 8.11 -12.47
CA HIS A 54 -1.00 8.98 -13.60
C HIS A 54 -0.13 10.22 -13.48
N VAL A 55 0.37 10.73 -14.61
CA VAL A 55 1.12 11.99 -14.61
C VAL A 55 0.14 13.13 -14.40
N ASP A 56 0.37 13.91 -13.33
CA ASP A 56 -0.44 15.07 -13.01
C ASP A 56 0.14 16.35 -13.64
N ASP A 57 -0.74 17.25 -14.08
CA ASP A 57 -0.37 18.59 -14.53
C ASP A 57 -0.48 19.57 -13.37
N GLN A 58 0.66 19.82 -12.72
CA GLN A 58 0.73 20.70 -11.55
C GLN A 58 0.75 22.20 -11.91
N ARG A 59 0.54 22.58 -13.18
CA ARG A 59 0.53 23.99 -13.58
C ARG A 59 -0.70 24.69 -13.00
N VAL A 60 -0.46 25.77 -12.26
CA VAL A 60 -1.53 26.70 -11.86
C VAL A 60 -1.81 27.69 -13.00
N PRO A 61 -3.08 28.07 -13.28
CA PRO A 61 -3.40 29.01 -14.36
C PRO A 61 -2.71 30.37 -14.23
N ILE A 62 -2.49 30.83 -13.01
CA ILE A 62 -1.80 32.08 -12.71
C ILE A 62 -0.80 31.80 -11.58
N ALA A 63 0.46 31.57 -11.95
CA ALA A 63 1.55 31.46 -10.99
C ALA A 63 1.82 32.85 -10.39
N ARG A 64 1.80 32.96 -9.06
CA ARG A 64 2.21 34.17 -8.33
C ARG A 64 3.58 33.89 -7.68
N PRO A 65 4.66 33.79 -8.49
CA PRO A 65 5.98 33.47 -7.96
C PRO A 65 6.44 34.57 -6.99
N ARG A 66 7.27 34.18 -6.02
CA ARG A 66 7.86 35.13 -5.08
C ARG A 66 8.73 36.12 -5.86
N PRO A 67 8.61 37.44 -5.62
CA PRO A 67 9.48 38.42 -6.26
C PRO A 67 10.94 38.22 -5.79
N THR A 68 11.88 38.60 -6.65
CA THR A 68 13.30 38.68 -6.28
C THR A 68 13.47 39.66 -5.13
N LEU A 69 14.22 39.26 -4.10
CA LEU A 69 14.56 40.17 -3.00
C LEU A 69 15.46 41.27 -3.54
N GLN A 70 15.05 42.52 -3.33
CA GLN A 70 15.92 43.68 -3.46
C GLN A 70 16.29 44.11 -2.04
N PHE A 71 17.59 44.15 -1.76
CA PHE A 71 18.12 44.64 -0.49
C PHE A 71 18.56 46.09 -0.70
N LEU A 72 18.11 46.99 0.16
CA LEU A 72 18.52 48.39 0.17
C LEU A 72 19.81 48.52 0.99
N ALA A 73 20.77 49.25 0.46
CA ALA A 73 21.94 49.74 1.20
C ALA A 73 21.57 50.99 2.03
N VAL A 74 22.48 51.37 2.93
CA VAL A 74 22.33 52.61 3.70
C VAL A 74 22.39 53.79 2.74
N GLY A 75 21.29 54.54 2.63
CA GLY A 75 21.16 55.73 1.78
C GLY A 75 20.35 55.54 0.48
N ASP A 76 19.82 54.35 0.21
CA ASP A 76 19.07 54.06 -1.03
C ASP A 76 17.62 54.60 -1.04
N VAL A 77 17.12 55.10 0.09
CA VAL A 77 15.79 55.72 0.20
C VAL A 77 15.96 57.07 0.87
N THR A 78 15.58 58.14 0.19
CA THR A 78 15.62 59.50 0.72
C THR A 78 14.20 59.98 1.04
N PRO A 79 14.02 61.05 1.84
CA PRO A 79 12.69 61.59 2.16
C PRO A 79 11.85 61.99 0.94
N GLU A 80 12.48 62.21 -0.21
CA GLU A 80 11.85 62.54 -1.49
C GLU A 80 11.24 61.32 -2.21
N ASP A 81 11.58 60.10 -1.78
CA ASP A 81 11.06 58.83 -2.33
C ASP A 81 9.76 58.35 -1.64
N LEU A 82 9.25 59.11 -0.66
CA LEU A 82 8.07 58.80 0.17
C LEU A 82 6.80 59.56 -0.26
#